data_AF-A0A081BKV4-F1
#
_entry.id   AF-A0A081BKV4-F1
#
_cell.length_a   1.000
_cell.length_b   1.000
_cell.length_c   1.000
_cell.angle_alpha   90.00
_cell.angle_beta   90.00
_cell.angle_gamma   90.00
#
_symmetry.space_group_name_H-M   'P 1'
#
loop_
_entity.id
_entity.type
_entity.pdbx_description
1 polymer ?
#
loop_
_entity_poly.entity_id
_entity_poly.type
_entity_poly.pdbx_seq_one_letter_code
_entity_poly.pdbx_strand_id
1 'polypeptide(L)'
;MKLHNFKKFEDSQFQFRNGLNVLIGDNDAGKTTILKALDIVLRQSGVDDRMNKNEYGVFMNADAITRFIESEQDIKDLPDISIEIFLNLDDNELANNYFDGQNNSTEKEDKGIIFRYEFDEQFEEDYLQFKNQLNAQEKSFNFIPFDFYHASWKTFLGRSYSFRRNPLSSIYIDTDKSGGDAFSNYSRKLYYSLDTASQNNLSINLKDVIW
;
A
#
# COMPACT_ATOMS: atom_id res chain seq x y z
N MET A 1 -4.85 -11.75 0.70
CA MET A 1 -3.79 -10.72 0.79
C MET A 1 -2.46 -11.41 1.03
N LYS A 2 -1.40 -10.97 0.36
CA LYS A 2 -0.02 -11.39 0.62
C LYS A 2 0.85 -10.18 0.91
N LEU A 3 1.80 -10.33 1.82
CA LEU A 3 2.76 -9.30 2.24
C LEU A 3 4.18 -9.86 2.04
N HIS A 4 5.06 -9.03 1.50
CA HIS A 4 6.50 -9.26 1.40
C HIS A 4 7.26 -8.06 1.98
N ASN A 5 8.26 -8.33 2.82
CA ASN A 5 9.14 -7.38 3.51
C ASN A 5 8.41 -6.16 4.10
N PHE A 6 7.25 -6.37 4.71
CA PHE A 6 6.41 -5.30 5.26
C PHE A 6 6.34 -5.33 6.79
N LYS A 7 7.05 -4.39 7.43
CA LYS A 7 7.26 -4.29 8.87
C LYS A 7 7.75 -5.62 9.44
N LYS A 8 7.00 -6.25 10.33
CA LYS A 8 7.37 -7.53 10.94
C LYS A 8 7.15 -8.75 10.06
N PHE A 9 6.55 -8.59 8.88
CA PHE A 9 6.26 -9.70 7.98
C PHE A 9 7.31 -9.73 6.87
N GLU A 10 8.23 -10.69 6.92
CA GLU A 10 9.10 -11.01 5.79
C GLU A 10 8.28 -11.59 4.65
N ASP A 11 7.52 -12.66 4.93
CA ASP A 11 6.50 -13.20 4.03
C ASP A 11 5.27 -13.62 4.83
N SER A 12 4.08 -13.19 4.41
CA SER A 12 2.84 -13.58 5.09
C SER A 12 1.63 -13.55 4.17
N GLN A 13 0.72 -14.49 4.38
CA GLN A 13 -0.54 -14.59 3.64
C GLN A 13 -1.73 -14.56 4.60
N PHE A 14 -2.72 -13.75 4.26
CA PHE A 14 -3.96 -13.58 5.01
C PHE A 14 -5.17 -13.83 4.11
N GLN A 15 -6.05 -14.70 4.55
CA GLN A 15 -7.33 -14.98 3.89
C GLN A 15 -8.46 -14.36 4.71
N PHE A 16 -9.20 -13.45 4.07
CA PHE A 16 -10.40 -12.85 4.65
C PHE A 16 -11.63 -13.64 4.18
N ARG A 17 -12.68 -13.63 5.01
CA ARG A 17 -13.98 -14.25 4.71
C ARG A 17 -14.98 -13.16 4.35
N ASN A 18 -16.05 -13.55 3.67
CA ASN A 18 -17.19 -12.66 3.45
C ASN A 18 -17.83 -12.31 4.80
N GLY A 19 -18.22 -11.04 4.97
CA GLY A 19 -18.81 -10.54 6.21
C GLY A 19 -17.77 -10.07 7.23
N LEU A 20 -18.02 -10.35 8.51
CA LEU A 20 -17.20 -9.84 9.61
C LEU A 20 -15.88 -10.62 9.74
N ASN A 21 -14.77 -9.89 9.67
CA ASN A 21 -13.44 -10.40 9.95
C ASN A 21 -12.95 -9.79 11.26
N VAL A 22 -12.65 -10.62 12.27
CA VAL A 22 -12.12 -10.16 13.56
C VAL A 22 -10.65 -10.58 13.67
N LEU A 23 -9.75 -9.61 13.81
CA LEU A 23 -8.32 -9.85 13.99
C LEU A 23 -8.00 -9.90 15.49
N ILE A 24 -7.61 -11.07 16.00
CA ILE A 24 -7.30 -11.29 17.42
C ILE A 24 -5.81 -11.59 17.58
N GLY A 25 -5.19 -11.04 18.63
CA GLY A 25 -3.81 -11.31 19.01
C GLY A 25 -3.30 -10.28 20.02
N ASP A 26 -2.08 -10.42 20.49
CA ASP A 26 -1.47 -9.48 21.44
C ASP A 26 -1.16 -8.11 20.81
N ASN A 27 -0.85 -7.13 21.66
CA ASN A 27 -0.22 -5.90 21.17
C ASN A 27 1.05 -6.28 20.40
N ASP A 28 1.27 -5.62 19.25
CA ASP A 28 2.36 -5.93 18.31
C ASP A 28 2.24 -7.28 17.54
N ALA A 29 1.11 -7.98 17.65
CA ALA A 29 0.83 -9.16 16.82
C ALA A 29 0.71 -8.84 15.30
N GLY A 30 0.75 -7.57 14.90
CA GLY A 30 0.72 -7.15 13.50
C GLY A 30 -0.67 -6.80 12.95
N LYS A 31 -1.68 -6.71 13.80
CA LYS A 31 -3.05 -6.34 13.42
C LYS A 31 -3.11 -4.98 12.71
N THR A 32 -2.48 -3.96 13.28
CA THR A 32 -2.37 -2.62 12.69
C THR A 32 -1.54 -2.63 11.41
N THR A 33 -0.57 -3.53 11.29
CA THR A 33 0.23 -3.73 10.08
C THR A 33 -0.63 -4.25 8.93
N ILE A 34 -1.48 -5.26 9.17
CA ILE A 34 -2.46 -5.77 8.19
C ILE A 34 -3.37 -4.64 7.70
N LEU A 35 -3.92 -3.86 8.63
CA LEU A 35 -4.79 -2.74 8.31
C LEU A 35 -4.08 -1.65 7.50
N LYS A 36 -2.83 -1.32 7.85
CA LYS A 36 -2.02 -0.35 7.11
C LYS A 36 -1.68 -0.83 5.70
N ALA A 37 -1.44 -2.13 5.52
CA ALA A 37 -1.21 -2.72 4.20
C ALA A 37 -2.44 -2.56 3.30
N LEU A 38 -3.63 -2.89 3.82
CA LEU A 38 -4.90 -2.69 3.10
C LEU A 38 -5.11 -1.22 2.73
N ASP A 39 -4.81 -0.30 3.64
CA ASP A 39 -4.91 1.14 3.43
C ASP A 39 -4.00 1.65 2.29
N ILE A 40 -2.73 1.24 2.30
CA ILE A 40 -1.75 1.61 1.27
C ILE A 40 -2.22 1.15 -0.11
N VAL A 41 -2.64 -0.11 -0.24
CA VAL A 41 -3.00 -0.66 -1.56
C VAL A 41 -4.34 -0.12 -2.06
N LEU A 42 -5.38 -0.16 -1.23
CA LEU A 42 -6.74 0.19 -1.69
C LEU A 42 -6.94 1.70 -1.83
N ARG A 43 -6.34 2.49 -0.94
CA ARG A 43 -6.59 3.94 -0.87
C ARG A 43 -5.41 4.79 -1.31
N GLN A 44 -4.29 4.17 -1.68
CA GLN A 44 -3.04 4.88 -2.03
C GLN A 44 -2.63 5.84 -0.90
N SER A 45 -2.83 5.42 0.36
CA SER A 45 -2.51 6.24 1.53
C SER A 45 -1.00 6.53 1.57
N GLY A 46 -0.61 7.80 1.75
CA GLY A 46 0.79 8.24 1.72
C GLY A 46 1.24 8.89 0.40
N VAL A 47 0.34 8.99 -0.59
CA VAL A 47 0.63 9.69 -1.87
C VAL A 47 0.43 11.21 -1.79
N ASP A 48 -0.43 11.69 -0.88
CA ASP A 48 -0.79 13.12 -0.79
C ASP A 48 0.25 14.01 -0.11
N ASP A 49 1.27 13.43 0.53
CA ASP A 49 2.39 14.21 1.08
C ASP A 49 3.44 14.42 -0.01
N ARG A 50 3.23 15.45 -0.82
CA ARG A 50 4.08 15.82 -1.99
C ARG A 50 5.56 16.05 -1.65
N MET A 51 5.95 15.99 -0.37
CA MET A 51 7.33 16.17 0.08
C MET A 51 8.08 14.87 0.42
N ASN A 52 7.42 13.71 0.55
CA ASN A 52 8.05 12.52 1.13
C ASN A 52 7.85 11.23 0.30
N LYS A 53 8.45 11.16 -0.90
CA LYS A 53 8.43 9.95 -1.75
C LYS A 53 9.07 8.71 -1.11
N ASN A 54 9.92 8.89 -0.09
CA ASN A 54 10.65 7.81 0.59
C ASN A 54 9.96 7.29 1.85
N GLU A 55 8.73 7.73 2.15
CA GLU A 55 8.03 7.36 3.37
C GLU A 55 7.76 5.87 3.50
N TYR A 56 7.65 5.13 2.38
CA TYR A 56 7.39 3.69 2.44
C TYR A 56 8.60 2.88 2.94
N GLY A 57 9.81 3.44 2.87
CA GLY A 57 11.02 2.80 3.41
C GLY A 57 10.93 2.54 4.92
N VAL A 58 10.15 3.34 5.66
CA VAL A 58 9.90 3.11 7.11
C VAL A 58 9.09 1.85 7.39
N PHE A 59 8.44 1.29 6.36
CA PHE A 59 7.71 0.04 6.44
C PHE A 59 8.53 -1.16 5.97
N MET A 60 9.78 -0.97 5.54
CA MET A 60 10.65 -2.09 5.15
C MET A 60 10.90 -3.00 6.34
N ASN A 61 10.90 -4.31 6.09
CA ASN A 61 11.20 -5.31 7.10
C ASN A 61 12.65 -5.19 7.60
N ALA A 62 12.84 -5.28 8.92
CA ALA A 62 14.15 -5.09 9.54
C ALA A 62 15.17 -6.16 9.15
N ASP A 63 14.73 -7.40 8.93
CA ASP A 63 15.60 -8.50 8.50
C ASP A 63 16.01 -8.32 7.03
N ALA A 64 15.14 -7.79 6.18
CA ALA A 64 15.48 -7.39 4.80
C ALA A 64 16.52 -6.26 4.78
N ILE A 65 16.37 -5.25 5.64
CA ILE A 65 17.38 -4.18 5.81
C ILE A 65 18.72 -4.77 6.25
N THR A 66 18.69 -5.64 7.26
CA THR A 66 19.90 -6.25 7.82
C THR A 66 20.63 -7.09 6.76
N ARG A 67 19.89 -7.94 6.03
CA ARG A 67 20.44 -8.74 4.94
C ARG A 67 21.13 -7.90 3.86
N PHE A 68 20.56 -6.76 3.49
CA PHE A 68 21.19 -5.86 2.53
C PHE A 68 22.45 -5.20 3.09
N ILE A 69 22.41 -4.70 4.34
CA ILE A 69 23.56 -4.05 4.96
C ILE A 69 24.75 -5.03 5.09
N GLU A 70 24.46 -6.30 5.38
CA GLU A 70 25.45 -7.38 5.53
C GLU A 70 25.90 -8.02 4.20
N SER A 71 25.26 -7.70 3.08
CA SER A 71 25.64 -8.21 1.76
C SER A 71 26.78 -7.39 1.12
N GLU A 72 27.08 -7.70 -0.14
CA GLU A 72 27.97 -6.87 -0.96
C GLU A 72 27.34 -5.53 -1.36
N GLN A 73 26.08 -5.26 -0.95
CA GLN A 73 25.32 -4.05 -1.26
C GLN A 73 25.20 -3.83 -2.77
N ASP A 74 25.01 -4.89 -3.54
CA ASP A 74 24.73 -4.81 -4.98
C ASP A 74 23.26 -4.47 -5.24
N ILE A 75 22.95 -4.02 -6.46
CA ILE A 75 21.56 -3.72 -6.86
C ILE A 75 20.66 -4.94 -6.68
N LYS A 76 21.17 -6.15 -6.96
CA LYS A 76 20.44 -7.41 -6.78
C LYS A 76 20.08 -7.72 -5.32
N ASP A 77 20.78 -7.10 -4.36
CA ASP A 77 20.58 -7.32 -2.93
C ASP A 77 19.60 -6.30 -2.33
N LEU A 78 19.24 -5.25 -3.10
CA LEU A 78 18.30 -4.22 -2.67
C LEU A 78 16.92 -4.86 -2.39
N PRO A 79 16.36 -4.69 -1.17
CA PRO A 79 15.10 -5.30 -0.83
C PRO A 79 13.92 -4.48 -1.37
N ASP A 80 12.85 -5.14 -1.78
CA ASP A 80 11.58 -4.48 -2.12
C ASP A 80 10.51 -4.75 -1.06
N ILE A 81 9.44 -3.95 -1.08
CA ILE A 81 8.18 -4.24 -0.40
C ILE A 81 7.16 -4.58 -1.47
N SER A 82 6.43 -5.69 -1.30
CA SER A 82 5.24 -5.95 -2.12
C SER A 82 4.02 -6.33 -1.27
N ILE A 83 2.86 -5.82 -1.69
CA ILE A 83 1.57 -6.12 -1.06
C ILE A 83 0.56 -6.44 -2.15
N GLU A 84 0.02 -7.66 -2.11
CA GLU A 84 -0.99 -8.12 -3.06
C GLU A 84 -2.35 -8.28 -2.39
N ILE A 85 -3.37 -7.64 -2.96
CA ILE A 85 -4.76 -7.83 -2.58
C ILE A 85 -5.48 -8.54 -3.72
N PHE A 86 -5.86 -9.78 -3.43
CA PHE A 86 -6.75 -10.59 -4.24
C PHE A 86 -8.18 -10.20 -3.91
N LEU A 87 -8.98 -9.94 -4.95
CA LEU A 87 -10.31 -9.38 -4.86
C LEU A 87 -11.34 -10.40 -5.37
N ASN A 88 -12.34 -10.69 -4.54
CA ASN A 88 -13.48 -11.49 -4.95
C ASN A 88 -14.54 -10.55 -5.56
N LEU A 89 -14.46 -10.32 -6.88
CA LEU A 89 -15.37 -9.46 -7.63
C LEU A 89 -16.26 -10.29 -8.57
N ASP A 90 -17.45 -9.78 -8.91
CA ASP A 90 -18.37 -10.46 -9.83
C ASP A 90 -17.81 -10.46 -11.26
N ASP A 91 -17.74 -11.65 -11.87
CA ASP A 91 -17.29 -11.86 -13.25
C ASP A 91 -18.23 -11.24 -14.28
N ASN A 92 -19.51 -11.01 -13.92
CA ASN A 92 -20.51 -10.50 -14.86
C ASN A 92 -20.38 -8.98 -15.09
N GLU A 93 -19.65 -8.27 -14.25
CA GLU A 93 -19.44 -6.83 -14.39
C GLU A 93 -18.19 -6.53 -15.22
N LEU A 94 -18.37 -6.02 -16.44
CA LEU A 94 -17.26 -5.68 -17.34
C LEU A 94 -16.21 -4.73 -16.74
N ALA A 95 -16.60 -3.90 -15.77
CA ALA A 95 -15.67 -3.02 -15.06
C ALA A 95 -14.61 -3.81 -14.25
N ASN A 96 -14.93 -5.02 -13.79
CA ASN A 96 -14.05 -5.86 -12.98
C ASN A 96 -12.91 -6.48 -13.79
N ASN A 97 -13.04 -6.56 -15.12
CA ASN A 97 -11.95 -6.96 -16.03
C ASN A 97 -10.73 -6.06 -15.92
N TYR A 98 -10.87 -4.84 -15.39
CA TYR A 98 -9.74 -3.96 -15.13
C TYR A 98 -8.77 -4.53 -14.07
N PHE A 99 -9.27 -5.40 -13.18
CA PHE A 99 -8.50 -6.04 -12.12
C PHE A 99 -7.99 -7.44 -12.47
N ASP A 100 -8.52 -8.05 -13.53
CA ASP A 100 -8.30 -9.45 -13.88
C ASP A 100 -7.02 -9.64 -14.70
N GLY A 101 -6.14 -10.53 -14.26
CA GLY A 101 -4.92 -10.86 -14.98
C GLY A 101 -3.95 -11.73 -14.20
N GLN A 102 -2.76 -11.94 -14.77
CA GLN A 102 -1.74 -12.88 -14.25
C GLN A 102 -0.56 -12.18 -13.58
N ASN A 103 -0.55 -10.84 -13.49
CA ASN A 103 0.54 -10.08 -12.87
C ASN A 103 0.44 -10.08 -11.34
N ASN A 104 0.52 -11.28 -10.75
CA ASN A 104 0.54 -11.53 -9.32
C ASN A 104 1.55 -12.65 -9.00
N SER A 105 1.91 -12.79 -7.73
CA SER A 105 2.89 -13.76 -7.23
C SER A 105 2.54 -15.23 -7.48
N THR A 106 1.30 -15.54 -7.91
CA THR A 106 0.89 -16.91 -8.24
C THR A 106 0.96 -17.23 -9.72
N GLU A 107 1.18 -16.22 -10.58
CA GLU A 107 1.18 -16.34 -12.05
C GLU A 107 -0.10 -16.99 -12.61
N LYS A 108 -1.22 -16.84 -11.89
CA LYS A 108 -2.54 -17.35 -12.29
C LYS A 108 -3.48 -16.21 -12.56
N GLU A 109 -4.45 -16.44 -13.44
CA GLU A 109 -5.55 -15.50 -13.69
C GLU A 109 -6.33 -15.31 -12.38
N ASP A 110 -6.33 -14.07 -11.89
CA ASP A 110 -7.09 -13.66 -10.71
C ASP A 110 -7.35 -12.15 -10.78
N LYS A 111 -8.25 -11.65 -9.93
CA LYS A 111 -8.55 -10.22 -9.83
C LYS A 111 -7.82 -9.62 -8.65
N GLY A 112 -7.11 -8.52 -8.85
CA GLY A 112 -6.42 -7.89 -7.74
C GLY A 112 -5.64 -6.64 -8.05
N ILE A 113 -4.97 -6.16 -7.01
CA ILE A 113 -4.12 -4.97 -7.00
C ILE A 113 -2.81 -5.35 -6.30
N ILE A 114 -1.69 -4.93 -6.87
CA ILE A 114 -0.36 -5.03 -6.28
C ILE A 114 0.18 -3.62 -6.01
N PHE A 115 0.69 -3.43 -4.81
CA PHE A 115 1.57 -2.32 -4.46
C PHE A 115 3.01 -2.81 -4.44
N ARG A 116 3.93 -2.01 -4.95
CA ARG A 116 5.38 -2.24 -4.85
C ARG A 116 6.11 -0.99 -4.43
N TYR A 117 7.11 -1.17 -3.59
CA TYR A 117 8.15 -0.18 -3.29
C TYR A 117 9.49 -0.83 -3.53
N GLU A 118 10.11 -0.51 -4.66
CA GLU A 118 11.28 -1.22 -5.21
C GLU A 118 12.26 -0.20 -5.80
N PHE A 119 13.51 -0.64 -6.02
CA PHE A 119 14.53 0.17 -6.69
C PHE A 119 14.07 0.55 -8.10
N ASP A 120 14.22 1.82 -8.44
CA ASP A 120 13.92 2.32 -9.79
C ASP A 120 15.17 2.14 -10.66
N GLU A 121 15.07 1.22 -11.62
CA GLU A 121 16.14 0.88 -12.56
C GLU A 121 16.69 2.12 -13.31
N GLN A 122 15.93 3.21 -13.39
CA GLN A 122 16.41 4.47 -13.97
C GLN A 122 17.60 5.08 -13.19
N PHE A 123 17.79 4.72 -11.92
CA PHE A 123 18.89 5.18 -11.09
C PHE A 123 20.06 4.18 -10.98
N GLU A 124 20.12 3.16 -11.83
CA GLU A 124 21.20 2.17 -11.81
C GLU A 124 22.60 2.83 -11.88
N GLU A 125 22.81 3.74 -12.83
CA GLU A 125 24.10 4.44 -12.98
C GLU A 125 24.44 5.29 -11.76
N ASP A 126 23.46 6.02 -11.22
CA ASP A 126 23.63 6.89 -10.05
C ASP A 126 23.96 6.08 -8.79
N TYR A 127 23.30 4.94 -8.58
CA TYR A 127 23.58 4.03 -7.47
C TYR A 127 25.01 3.47 -7.55
N LEU A 128 25.43 3.02 -8.74
CA LEU A 128 26.78 2.50 -8.94
C LEU A 128 27.83 3.58 -8.68
N GLN A 129 27.59 4.82 -9.10
CA GLN A 129 28.47 5.94 -8.79
C GLN A 129 28.54 6.21 -7.28
N PHE A 130 27.40 6.24 -6.60
CA PHE A 130 27.30 6.42 -5.15
C PHE A 130 28.08 5.35 -4.38
N LYS A 131 27.88 4.06 -4.73
CA LYS A 131 28.59 2.93 -4.13
C LYS A 131 30.11 3.02 -4.35
N ASN A 132 30.55 3.32 -5.58
CA ASN A 132 31.96 3.45 -5.91
C ASN A 132 32.65 4.58 -5.12
N GLN A 133 31.95 5.71 -4.92
CA GLN A 133 32.47 6.82 -4.12
C GLN A 133 32.66 6.44 -2.65
N LEU A 134 31.74 5.66 -2.08
CA LEU A 134 31.86 5.18 -0.70
C LEU A 134 32.98 4.15 -0.53
N ASN A 135 33.08 3.20 -1.47
CA ASN A 135 34.16 2.21 -1.49
C ASN A 135 35.54 2.86 -1.61
N ALA A 136 35.68 3.90 -2.44
CA ALA A 136 36.91 4.66 -2.57
C ALA A 136 37.32 5.40 -1.28
N GLN A 137 36.37 5.63 -0.36
CA GLN A 137 36.61 6.22 0.96
C GLN A 137 36.77 5.15 2.05
N GLU A 138 36.82 3.85 1.71
CA GLU A 138 36.77 2.72 2.64
C GLU A 138 35.58 2.80 3.62
N LYS A 139 34.45 3.36 3.17
CA LYS A 139 33.22 3.48 3.95
C LYS A 139 32.20 2.49 3.43
N SER A 140 31.73 1.59 4.29
CA SER A 140 30.43 0.93 4.11
C SER A 140 29.31 1.85 4.56
N PHE A 141 28.12 1.72 3.97
CA PHE A 141 26.94 2.43 4.44
C PHE A 141 25.97 1.47 5.13
N ASN A 142 25.36 1.92 6.24
CA ASN A 142 24.51 1.10 7.09
C ASN A 142 23.02 1.46 6.91
N PHE A 143 22.61 1.79 5.69
CA PHE A 143 21.25 2.21 5.37
C PHE A 143 20.86 1.78 3.95
N ILE A 144 19.57 1.78 3.61
CA ILE A 144 19.11 1.60 2.23
C ILE A 144 18.93 2.98 1.59
N PRO A 145 19.49 3.25 0.39
CA PRO A 145 19.35 4.54 -0.28
C PRO A 145 17.99 4.62 -0.97
N PHE A 146 16.95 4.84 -0.16
CA PHE A 146 15.56 4.93 -0.60
C PHE A 146 15.27 6.08 -1.58
N ASP A 147 16.20 7.02 -1.77
CA ASP A 147 16.13 8.05 -2.82
C ASP A 147 16.09 7.46 -4.24
N PHE A 148 16.59 6.24 -4.42
CA PHE A 148 16.56 5.52 -5.68
C PHE A 148 15.36 4.59 -5.83
N TYR A 149 14.35 4.70 -4.96
CA TYR A 149 13.18 3.82 -4.98
C TYR A 149 11.94 4.54 -5.50
N HIS A 150 11.01 3.77 -6.05
CA HIS A 150 9.70 4.27 -6.41
C HIS A 150 8.57 3.44 -5.79
N ALA A 151 7.44 4.09 -5.52
CA ALA A 151 6.20 3.42 -5.17
C ALA A 151 5.31 3.27 -6.41
N SER A 152 4.77 2.08 -6.65
CA SER A 152 3.86 1.82 -7.77
C SER A 152 2.65 0.98 -7.35
N TRP A 153 1.52 1.22 -8.04
CA TRP A 153 0.29 0.45 -7.87
C TRP A 153 -0.19 -0.02 -9.23
N LYS A 154 -0.37 -1.33 -9.40
CA LYS A 154 -0.87 -1.94 -10.62
C LYS A 154 -2.00 -2.92 -10.30
N THR A 155 -2.91 -3.12 -11.25
CA THR A 155 -3.85 -4.24 -11.18
C THR A 155 -3.18 -5.53 -11.66
N PHE A 156 -3.80 -6.69 -11.45
CA PHE A 156 -3.25 -7.95 -11.99
C PHE A 156 -3.29 -8.01 -13.53
N LEU A 157 -4.08 -7.14 -14.18
CA LEU A 157 -4.00 -6.89 -15.63
C LEU A 157 -2.72 -6.12 -16.03
N GLY A 158 -1.95 -5.61 -15.06
CA GLY A 158 -0.74 -4.81 -15.29
C GLY A 158 -0.99 -3.32 -15.53
N ARG A 159 -2.23 -2.84 -15.39
CA ARG A 159 -2.57 -1.42 -15.56
C ARG A 159 -2.33 -0.63 -14.28
N SER A 160 -1.90 0.61 -14.38
CA SER A 160 -1.77 1.50 -13.21
C SER A 160 -3.09 1.64 -12.49
N TYR A 161 -3.09 1.44 -11.17
CA TYR A 161 -4.27 1.57 -10.31
C TYR A 161 -4.41 2.99 -9.74
N SER A 162 -5.66 3.43 -9.53
CA SER A 162 -5.98 4.67 -8.83
C SER A 162 -7.07 4.41 -7.79
N PHE A 163 -6.94 5.00 -6.60
CA PHE A 163 -7.92 4.85 -5.51
C PHE A 163 -9.35 5.28 -5.91
N ARG A 164 -9.49 6.14 -6.93
CA ARG A 164 -10.81 6.52 -7.50
C ARG A 164 -11.54 5.36 -8.18
N ARG A 165 -10.81 4.29 -8.50
CA ARG A 165 -11.33 3.03 -9.05
C ARG A 165 -11.39 1.94 -7.98
N ASN A 166 -11.24 2.26 -6.70
CA ASN A 166 -11.32 1.25 -5.64
C ASN A 166 -12.66 0.51 -5.74
N PRO A 167 -12.66 -0.81 -6.00
CA PRO A 167 -13.90 -1.57 -6.14
C PRO A 167 -14.56 -1.83 -4.77
N LEU A 168 -13.87 -1.51 -3.67
CA LEU A 168 -14.37 -1.65 -2.31
C LEU A 168 -14.72 -0.26 -1.75
N SER A 169 -16.01 -0.01 -1.49
CA SER A 169 -16.49 1.14 -0.72
C SER A 169 -16.10 0.98 0.77
N SER A 170 -14.82 1.09 1.07
CA SER A 170 -14.25 0.82 2.39
C SER A 170 -14.06 2.10 3.20
N ILE A 171 -14.53 2.09 4.45
CA ILE A 171 -14.25 3.13 5.43
C ILE A 171 -13.21 2.59 6.42
N TYR A 172 -12.04 3.22 6.45
CA TYR A 172 -11.08 2.98 7.52
C TYR A 172 -11.42 3.83 8.74
N ILE A 173 -11.81 3.16 9.82
CA ILE A 173 -12.09 3.77 11.11
C ILE A 173 -10.93 3.44 12.04
N ASP A 174 -10.24 4.49 12.46
CA ASP A 174 -9.16 4.44 13.45
C ASP A 174 -9.51 5.50 14.50
N THR A 175 -9.78 5.05 15.72
CA THR A 175 -10.21 5.91 16.83
C THR A 175 -9.04 6.36 17.70
N ASP A 176 -7.83 5.84 17.47
CA ASP A 176 -6.65 6.20 18.26
C ASP A 176 -6.03 7.52 17.81
N LYS A 177 -6.30 7.96 16.57
CA LYS A 177 -5.75 9.19 15.97
C LYS A 177 -6.68 10.39 15.96
N SER A 178 -7.87 10.30 16.55
CA SER A 178 -8.85 11.39 16.54
C SER A 178 -8.53 12.45 17.59
N GLY A 179 -7.61 13.36 17.27
CA GLY A 179 -7.54 14.68 17.90
C GLY A 179 -8.72 15.54 17.42
N GLY A 180 -9.93 15.26 17.91
CA GLY A 180 -11.17 15.92 17.50
C GLY A 180 -12.36 14.95 17.49
N ASP A 181 -13.59 15.49 17.48
CA ASP A 181 -14.84 14.71 17.60
C ASP A 181 -14.90 13.59 16.55
N ALA A 182 -14.74 12.34 16.99
CA ALA A 182 -14.65 11.15 16.16
C ALA A 182 -15.89 10.99 15.26
N PHE A 183 -17.03 11.51 15.70
CA PHE A 183 -18.28 11.53 14.96
C PHE A 183 -18.19 12.39 13.68
N SER A 184 -17.49 13.52 13.73
CA SER A 184 -17.35 14.42 12.56
C SER A 184 -16.49 13.81 11.46
N ASN A 185 -15.40 13.13 11.83
CA ASN A 185 -14.54 12.39 10.89
C ASN A 185 -15.25 11.16 10.33
N TYR A 186 -16.02 10.45 11.16
CA TYR A 186 -16.88 9.35 10.73
C TYR A 186 -17.92 9.80 9.71
N SER A 187 -18.65 10.88 10.01
CA SER A 187 -19.70 11.43 9.15
C SER A 187 -19.15 11.86 7.78
N ARG A 188 -17.98 12.51 7.77
CA ARG A 188 -17.31 12.93 6.54
C ARG A 188 -16.84 11.73 5.71
N LYS A 189 -16.29 10.69 6.35
CA LYS A 189 -15.85 9.47 5.66
C LYS A 189 -17.03 8.65 5.12
N LEU A 190 -18.13 8.56 5.86
CA LEU A 190 -19.39 7.97 5.37
C LEU A 190 -19.88 8.70 4.13
N TYR A 191 -19.93 10.03 4.18
CA TYR A 191 -20.37 10.85 3.05
C TYR A 191 -19.56 10.54 1.78
N TYR A 192 -18.23 10.45 1.87
CA TYR A 192 -17.39 10.13 0.70
C TYR A 192 -17.44 8.67 0.25
N SER A 193 -18.00 7.76 1.06
CA SER A 193 -18.21 6.36 0.66
C SER A 193 -19.49 6.14 -0.16
N LEU A 194 -20.39 7.12 -0.18
CA LEU A 194 -21.62 7.10 -0.98
C LEU A 194 -21.29 7.32 -2.46
N ASP A 195 -22.15 6.83 -3.36
CA ASP A 195 -22.06 7.16 -4.78
C ASP A 195 -22.34 8.66 -5.03
N THR A 196 -21.91 9.16 -6.20
CA THR A 196 -22.01 10.58 -6.55
C THR A 196 -23.44 11.12 -6.52
N ALA A 197 -24.44 10.32 -6.88
CA ALA A 197 -25.83 10.76 -6.85
C ALA A 197 -26.35 10.87 -5.41
N SER A 198 -26.01 9.90 -4.56
CA SER A 198 -26.32 9.94 -3.13
C SER A 198 -25.64 11.10 -2.41
N GLN A 199 -24.36 11.38 -2.72
CA GLN A 199 -23.64 12.54 -2.18
C GLN A 199 -24.34 13.86 -2.49
N ASN A 200 -24.70 14.07 -3.77
CA ASN A 200 -25.36 15.30 -4.22
C ASN A 200 -26.73 15.48 -3.57
N ASN A 201 -27.54 14.43 -3.48
CA ASN A 201 -28.85 14.48 -2.83
C ASN A 201 -28.74 14.79 -1.33
N LEU A 202 -27.78 14.17 -0.63
CA LEU A 202 -27.53 14.45 0.79
C LEU A 202 -27.07 15.90 1.01
N SER A 203 -26.22 16.41 0.12
CA SER A 203 -25.76 17.81 0.15
C SER A 203 -26.90 18.81 -0.07
N ILE A 204 -27.87 18.50 -0.93
CA ILE A 204 -29.04 19.35 -1.16
C ILE A 204 -29.94 19.31 0.07
N ASN A 205 -30.30 18.12 0.56
CA ASN A 205 -31.17 17.95 1.72
C ASN A 205 -30.58 18.59 3.00
N LEU A 206 -29.27 18.51 3.21
CA LEU A 206 -28.62 19.15 4.37
C LEU A 206 -28.65 20.68 4.29
N LYS A 207 -28.66 21.26 3.09
CA LYS A 207 -28.80 22.72 2.90
C LYS A 207 -30.23 23.19 3.16
N ASP A 208 -31.23 22.37 2.81
CA ASP A 208 -32.65 22.69 3.00
C ASP A 208 -33.08 22.67 4.48
N VAL A 209 -32.35 21.94 5.35
CA VAL A 209 -32.63 21.85 6.79
C VAL A 209 -32.03 23.01 7.61
N ILE A 210 -31.17 23.84 7.01
CA ILE A 210 -30.46 24.95 7.69
C ILE A 210 -31.18 26.30 7.52
N TRP A 211 -32.39 26.32 6.93
CA TRP A 211 -33.24 27.51 6.79
C TRP A 211 -34.58 27.35 7.51
#